data_AF-A0A3D4ICX8-F1
#
_entry.id   AF-A0A3D4ICX8-F1
#
_cell.length_a   1.000
_cell.length_b   1.000
_cell.length_c   1.000
_cell.angle_alpha   90.00
_cell.angle_beta   90.00
_cell.angle_gamma   90.00
#
_symmetry.space_group_name_H-M   'P 1'
#
loop_
_entity.id
_entity.type
_entity.pdbx_description
1 polymer ?
#
loop_
_entity_poly.entity_id
_entity_poly.type
_entity_poly.pdbx_seq_one_letter_code
_entity_poly.pdbx_strand_id
1 'polypeptide(L)'
;KISYHPSPQYDPKLSNFFILRYAGNFLKDYEGETQWVIIRPQYWVKHGPVSKLPRWFGLAVGYGAENIPKARKENLNQHIPEWYLALDVDVLHLIPLKTKFAKRFADIAFVLKLPAPTVRLAPHPRFYWLYQ
;
A
#
# COMPACT_ATOMS: atom_id res chain seq x y z
N LYS A 1 -3.65 -4.22 -2.96
CA LYS A 1 -3.84 -3.31 -1.79
C LYS A 1 -3.34 -1.94 -2.15
N ILE A 2 -3.79 -0.91 -1.44
CA ILE A 2 -3.33 0.47 -1.62
C ILE A 2 -2.82 0.98 -0.28
N SER A 3 -1.80 1.81 -0.34
CA SER A 3 -1.18 2.46 0.79
C SER A 3 -1.02 3.95 0.42
N TYR A 4 -1.09 4.84 1.41
CA TYR A 4 -1.15 6.28 1.16
C TYR A 4 -0.26 7.03 2.14
N HIS A 5 0.70 7.77 1.58
CA HIS A 5 1.57 8.69 2.26
C HIS A 5 1.52 10.03 1.55
N PRO A 6 1.06 11.13 2.20
CA PRO A 6 0.91 12.41 1.52
C PRO A 6 2.18 12.85 0.79
N SER A 7 2.06 13.20 -0.50
CA SER A 7 3.22 13.68 -1.25
C SER A 7 3.70 15.04 -0.69
N PRO A 8 5.00 15.35 -0.73
CA PRO A 8 5.52 16.64 -0.25
C PRO A 8 4.91 17.86 -0.96
N GLN A 9 4.38 17.65 -2.16
CA GLN A 9 3.80 18.69 -3.02
C GLN A 9 2.28 18.82 -2.84
N TYR A 10 1.68 18.01 -1.94
CA TYR A 10 0.25 18.02 -1.70
C TYR A 10 -0.14 19.15 -0.73
N ASP A 11 -1.02 20.04 -1.20
CA ASP A 11 -1.64 21.09 -0.38
C ASP A 11 -3.07 20.68 -0.02
N PRO A 12 -3.36 20.33 1.25
CA PRO A 12 -4.66 19.87 1.68
C PRO A 12 -5.65 21.06 1.82
N LYS A 13 -5.99 21.73 0.71
CA LYS A 13 -7.04 22.78 0.69
C LYS A 13 -8.47 22.24 0.74
N LEU A 14 -8.66 20.97 1.08
CA LEU A 14 -9.97 20.31 1.04
C LEU A 14 -10.60 20.26 2.43
N SER A 15 -11.85 20.75 2.50
CA SER A 15 -12.91 20.50 3.49
C SER A 15 -12.51 20.34 4.97
N ASN A 16 -13.14 21.10 5.87
CA ASN A 16 -13.02 20.91 7.33
C ASN A 16 -13.58 19.55 7.81
N PHE A 17 -14.31 18.81 6.97
CA PHE A 17 -14.85 17.51 7.32
C PHE A 17 -13.84 16.39 7.03
N PHE A 18 -13.37 15.75 8.10
CA PHE A 18 -12.28 14.76 8.08
C PHE A 18 -12.43 13.71 6.97
N ILE A 19 -13.60 13.08 6.83
CA ILE A 19 -13.79 12.00 5.85
C ILE A 19 -13.63 12.52 4.41
N LEU A 20 -14.21 13.69 4.11
CA LEU A 20 -14.13 14.30 2.78
C LEU A 20 -12.71 14.81 2.48
N ARG A 21 -11.98 15.25 3.51
CA ARG A 21 -10.56 15.60 3.40
C ARG A 21 -9.73 14.37 3.05
N TYR A 22 -9.84 13.26 3.79
CA TYR A 22 -9.03 12.06 3.53
C TYR A 22 -9.38 11.39 2.19
N ALA A 23 -10.66 11.26 1.87
CA ALA A 23 -11.09 10.72 0.58
C ALA A 23 -10.69 11.62 -0.60
N GLY A 24 -10.83 12.94 -0.42
CA GLY A 24 -10.41 13.92 -1.42
C GLY A 24 -8.90 13.98 -1.62
N ASN A 25 -8.12 13.80 -0.55
CA ASN A 25 -6.67 13.71 -0.61
C ASN A 25 -6.23 12.48 -1.40
N PHE A 26 -6.75 11.29 -1.02
CA PHE A 26 -6.50 10.04 -1.73
C PHE A 26 -6.75 10.20 -3.25
N LEU A 27 -7.94 10.68 -3.63
CA LEU A 27 -8.31 10.84 -5.04
C LEU A 27 -7.47 11.87 -5.83
N LYS A 28 -6.83 12.84 -5.18
CA LYS A 28 -6.11 13.94 -5.86
C LYS A 28 -4.59 13.84 -5.76
N ASP A 29 -4.09 13.12 -4.77
CA ASP A 29 -2.68 12.98 -4.46
C ASP A 29 -2.15 11.66 -4.99
N TYR A 30 -2.15 11.53 -6.32
CA TYR A 30 -1.68 10.33 -7.01
C TYR A 30 -0.23 9.95 -6.66
N GLU A 31 0.61 10.95 -6.38
CA GLU A 31 2.01 10.75 -6.00
C GLU A 31 2.16 10.22 -4.57
N GLY A 32 1.13 10.35 -3.74
CA GLY A 32 1.12 9.81 -2.39
C GLY A 32 0.61 8.37 -2.31
N GLU A 33 0.13 7.79 -3.40
CA GLU A 33 -0.38 6.43 -3.42
C GLU A 33 0.68 5.41 -3.81
N THR A 34 0.72 4.28 -3.10
CA THR A 34 1.45 3.08 -3.54
C THR A 34 0.48 1.94 -3.78
N GLN A 35 0.56 1.35 -4.98
CA GLN A 35 -0.25 0.20 -5.36
C GLN A 35 0.52 -1.09 -5.13
N TRP A 36 -0.11 -2.05 -4.46
CA TRP A 36 0.56 -3.28 -4.00
C TRP A 36 -0.08 -4.53 -4.57
N VAL A 37 0.76 -5.38 -5.16
CA VAL A 37 0.45 -6.77 -5.49
C VAL A 37 1.05 -7.67 -4.41
N ILE A 38 0.27 -8.60 -3.88
CA ILE A 38 0.69 -9.46 -2.77
C ILE A 38 0.60 -10.91 -3.20
N ILE A 39 1.68 -11.64 -2.93
CA ILE A 39 1.84 -13.05 -3.26
C ILE A 39 2.03 -13.84 -1.97
N ARG A 40 1.30 -14.95 -1.84
CA ARG A 40 1.36 -15.88 -0.70
C ARG A 40 1.77 -17.27 -1.20
N PRO A 41 3.07 -17.50 -1.42
CA PRO A 41 3.56 -18.68 -2.13
C PRO A 41 3.17 -20.02 -1.47
N GLN A 42 2.94 -20.01 -0.15
CA GLN A 42 2.48 -21.16 0.62
C GLN A 42 1.12 -21.73 0.18
N TYR A 43 0.31 -20.98 -0.59
CA TYR A 43 -0.94 -21.51 -1.15
C TYR A 43 -0.74 -22.40 -2.38
N TRP A 44 0.39 -22.28 -3.07
CA TRP A 44 0.67 -23.05 -4.29
C TRP A 44 1.80 -24.06 -4.10
N VAL A 45 2.78 -23.74 -3.26
CA VAL A 45 3.92 -24.62 -2.98
C VAL A 45 3.56 -25.62 -1.88
N LYS A 46 3.44 -26.90 -2.23
CA LYS A 46 3.01 -27.97 -1.31
C LYS A 46 4.13 -28.62 -0.50
N HIS A 47 5.40 -28.41 -0.87
CA HIS A 47 6.56 -29.06 -0.26
C HIS A 47 7.71 -28.06 -0.01
N GLY A 48 8.57 -28.38 0.96
CA GLY A 48 9.77 -27.59 1.27
C GLY A 48 9.56 -26.48 2.30
N PRO A 49 10.53 -25.55 2.46
CA PRO A 49 10.47 -24.49 3.48
C PRO A 49 9.32 -23.50 3.26
N VAL A 50 8.99 -23.20 2.00
CA VAL A 50 7.95 -22.23 1.64
C VAL A 50 6.55 -22.71 2.07
N SER A 51 6.27 -24.01 2.01
CA SER A 51 4.99 -24.58 2.45
C SER A 51 4.79 -24.52 3.96
N LYS A 52 5.86 -24.26 4.73
CA LYS A 52 5.83 -24.10 6.19
C LYS A 52 5.61 -22.65 6.62
N LEU A 53 5.57 -21.69 5.69
CA LEU A 53 5.29 -20.30 6.02
C LEU A 53 3.86 -20.14 6.57
N PRO A 54 3.63 -19.27 7.56
CA PRO A 54 2.30 -19.04 8.10
C PRO A 54 1.32 -18.56 7.03
N ARG A 55 0.06 -19.01 7.06
CA ARG A 55 -0.97 -18.63 6.07
C ARG A 55 -1.21 -17.12 6.01
N TRP A 56 -1.03 -16.42 7.13
CA TRP A 56 -1.18 -14.97 7.21
C TRP A 56 -0.02 -14.19 6.57
N PHE A 57 1.14 -14.81 6.32
CA PHE A 57 2.32 -14.13 5.79
C PHE A 57 2.22 -13.93 4.28
N GLY A 58 2.69 -12.80 3.77
CA GLY A 58 2.77 -12.54 2.33
C GLY A 58 3.97 -11.66 1.97
N LEU A 59 4.34 -11.72 0.69
CA LEU A 59 5.32 -10.83 0.08
C LEU A 59 4.59 -9.86 -0.83
N ALA A 60 4.91 -8.58 -0.75
CA ALA A 60 4.26 -7.53 -1.50
C ALA A 60 5.26 -6.81 -2.41
N VAL A 61 4.89 -6.63 -3.67
CA VAL A 61 5.58 -5.75 -4.61
C VAL A 61 4.72 -4.50 -4.80
N GLY A 62 5.31 -3.34 -4.57
CA GLY A 62 4.66 -2.05 -4.63
C GLY A 62 5.17 -1.21 -5.79
N TYR A 63 4.28 -0.40 -6.36
CA TYR A 63 4.62 0.61 -7.34
C TYR A 63 4.03 1.95 -6.90
N GLY A 64 4.89 2.96 -6.84
CA GLY A 64 4.55 4.36 -6.61
C GLY A 64 5.23 5.24 -7.65
N ALA A 65 4.96 6.54 -7.62
CA ALA A 65 5.66 7.48 -8.47
C ALA A 65 5.65 8.88 -7.88
N GLU A 66 6.78 9.56 -8.00
CA GLU A 66 6.91 10.98 -7.69
C GLU A 66 7.00 11.80 -8.98
N ASN A 67 6.67 13.10 -8.90
CA ASN A 67 6.80 14.06 -9.99
C ASN A 67 5.98 13.70 -11.25
N ILE A 68 4.75 13.25 -11.06
CA ILE A 68 3.79 13.01 -12.15
C ILE A 68 3.42 14.37 -12.77
N PRO A 69 3.63 14.58 -14.08
CA PRO A 69 3.31 15.84 -14.74
C PRO A 69 1.85 16.24 -14.54
N LYS A 70 1.61 17.38 -13.90
CA LYS A 70 0.27 17.95 -13.73
C LYS A 70 -0.08 18.75 -14.98
N ALA A 71 -1.30 18.56 -15.50
CA ALA A 71 -1.79 19.13 -16.77
C ALA A 71 -1.69 20.67 -16.94
N ARG A 72 -1.23 21.42 -15.92
CA ARG A 72 -1.15 22.89 -15.91
C ARG A 72 0.25 23.45 -15.68
N LYS A 73 1.30 22.63 -15.49
CA LYS A 73 2.66 23.15 -15.30
C LYS A 73 3.59 22.60 -16.37
N GLU A 74 4.19 23.51 -17.14
CA GLU A 74 5.21 23.27 -18.18
C GLU A 74 6.54 22.72 -17.64
N ASN A 75 6.65 22.53 -16.32
CA ASN A 75 7.79 21.83 -15.75
C ASN A 75 7.59 20.33 -15.98
N LEU A 76 8.23 19.82 -17.03
CA LEU A 76 8.52 18.41 -17.26
C LEU A 76 9.45 17.90 -16.15
N ASN A 77 8.99 17.87 -14.90
CA ASN A 77 9.67 17.06 -13.91
C ASN A 77 9.56 15.62 -14.41
N GLN A 78 10.70 14.95 -14.54
CA GLN A 78 10.75 13.58 -15.02
C GLN A 78 9.99 12.70 -14.01
N HIS A 79 9.04 11.92 -14.51
CA HIS A 79 8.34 10.89 -13.74
C HIS A 79 9.36 9.97 -13.08
N ILE A 80 9.35 9.88 -11.75
CA ILE A 80 10.28 9.05 -10.99
C ILE A 80 9.52 7.82 -10.50
N PRO A 81 9.64 6.66 -11.17
CA PRO A 81 8.98 5.45 -10.72
C PRO A 81 9.65 4.91 -9.45
N GLU A 82 8.83 4.47 -8.52
CA GLU A 82 9.27 3.89 -7.27
C GLU A 82 8.83 2.44 -7.17
N TRP A 83 9.80 1.56 -6.94
CA TRP A 83 9.55 0.13 -6.78
C TRP A 83 9.80 -0.28 -5.35
N TYR A 84 8.87 -1.04 -4.77
CA TYR A 84 8.91 -1.44 -3.38
C TYR A 84 8.82 -2.95 -3.23
N LEU A 85 9.52 -3.47 -2.23
CA LEU A 85 9.36 -4.82 -1.73
C LEU A 85 9.03 -4.74 -0.25
N ALA A 86 7.92 -5.35 0.16
CA ALA A 86 7.46 -5.29 1.54
C ALA A 86 6.98 -6.65 2.03
N LEU A 87 6.98 -6.80 3.35
CA LEU A 87 6.23 -7.88 3.99
C LEU A 87 4.75 -7.50 4.06
N ASP A 88 3.87 -8.49 4.03
CA ASP A 88 2.43 -8.33 4.24
C ASP A 88 1.94 -9.32 5.29
N VAL A 89 1.01 -8.85 6.12
CA VAL A 89 0.35 -9.66 7.13
C VAL A 89 -1.15 -9.60 6.87
N ASP A 90 -1.75 -10.76 6.76
CA ASP A 90 -3.19 -10.92 6.72
C ASP A 90 -3.73 -11.10 8.14
N VAL A 91 -4.09 -10.00 8.77
CA VAL A 91 -4.64 -9.98 10.13
C VAL A 91 -6.00 -10.69 10.21
N LEU A 92 -6.71 -10.83 9.09
CA LEU A 92 -7.99 -11.54 9.05
C LEU A 92 -7.80 -13.05 9.29
N HIS A 93 -6.65 -13.58 8.88
CA HIS A 93 -6.27 -14.96 9.20
C HIS A 93 -5.81 -15.15 10.65
N LEU A 94 -5.40 -14.07 11.34
CA LEU A 94 -4.96 -14.11 12.74
C LEU A 94 -6.12 -13.99 13.73
N ILE A 95 -7.20 -13.28 13.36
CA ILE A 95 -8.31 -12.98 14.26
C ILE A 95 -9.56 -13.76 13.84
N PRO A 96 -10.14 -14.62 14.72
CA PRO A 96 -11.37 -15.33 14.41
C PRO A 96 -12.57 -14.36 14.38
N LEU A 97 -12.98 -13.95 13.18
CA LEU A 97 -14.15 -13.09 12.98
C LEU A 97 -15.44 -13.89 13.20
N LYS A 98 -16.13 -13.65 14.33
CA LYS A 98 -17.34 -14.40 14.73
C LYS A 98 -18.61 -13.98 13.99
N THR A 99 -18.69 -12.74 13.50
CA THR A 99 -19.92 -12.19 12.90
C THR A 99 -19.81 -12.02 11.38
N LYS A 100 -20.93 -12.14 10.66
CA LYS A 100 -20.99 -11.90 9.20
C LYS A 100 -20.60 -10.47 8.84
N PHE A 101 -20.95 -9.50 9.70
CA PHE A 101 -20.57 -8.10 9.52
C PHE A 101 -19.05 -7.90 9.62
N ALA A 102 -18.41 -8.47 10.66
CA ALA A 102 -16.97 -8.34 10.84
C ALA A 102 -16.19 -8.97 9.67
N LYS A 103 -16.67 -10.10 9.12
CA LYS A 103 -16.11 -10.71 7.90
C LYS A 103 -16.22 -9.79 6.68
N ARG A 104 -17.39 -9.21 6.42
CA ARG A 104 -17.57 -8.28 5.29
C ARG A 104 -16.73 -7.01 5.43
N PHE A 105 -16.68 -6.44 6.65
CA PHE A 105 -15.86 -5.27 6.91
C PHE A 105 -14.37 -5.57 6.71
N ALA A 106 -13.93 -6.74 7.17
CA ALA A 106 -12.59 -7.25 6.96
C ALA A 106 -12.24 -7.40 5.48
N ASP A 107 -13.12 -7.96 4.66
CA ASP A 107 -12.92 -8.09 3.20
C ASP A 107 -12.72 -6.73 2.52
N ILE A 108 -13.42 -5.69 2.99
CA ILE A 108 -13.26 -4.31 2.49
C ILE A 108 -11.95 -3.70 3.01
N ALA A 109 -11.67 -3.85 4.30
CA ALA A 109 -10.46 -3.34 4.94
C ALA A 109 -9.19 -3.97 4.35
N PHE A 110 -9.28 -5.18 3.80
CA PHE A 110 -8.18 -5.87 3.11
C PHE A 110 -7.61 -5.05 1.94
N VAL A 111 -8.39 -4.13 1.34
CA VAL A 111 -7.90 -3.24 0.27
C VAL A 111 -6.78 -2.34 0.79
N LEU A 112 -6.76 -1.98 2.07
CA LEU A 112 -5.74 -1.16 2.68
C LEU A 112 -4.54 -2.02 3.10
N LYS A 113 -3.33 -1.60 2.70
CA LYS A 113 -2.11 -2.23 3.18
C LYS A 113 -1.87 -1.81 4.63
N LEU A 114 -1.57 -2.79 5.47
CA LEU A 114 -1.14 -2.52 6.84
C LEU A 114 0.31 -2.04 6.85
N PRO A 115 0.66 -1.12 7.78
CA PRO A 115 2.03 -0.64 7.88
C PRO A 115 3.00 -1.79 8.16
N ALA A 116 4.05 -1.92 7.35
CA ALA A 116 4.98 -3.03 7.42
C ALA A 116 6.41 -2.63 7.00
N PRO A 117 7.44 -3.41 7.42
CA PRO A 117 8.79 -3.24 6.92
C PRO A 117 8.85 -3.33 5.41
N THR A 118 9.44 -2.32 4.79
CA THR A 118 9.46 -2.12 3.33
C THR A 118 10.83 -1.65 2.89
N VAL A 119 11.30 -2.16 1.76
CA VAL A 119 12.47 -1.66 1.05
C VAL A 119 11.99 -1.04 -0.26
N ARG A 120 12.26 0.25 -0.45
CA ARG A 120 12.23 0.87 -1.78
C ARG A 120 13.49 0.46 -2.52
N LEU A 121 13.35 -0.07 -3.72
CA LEU A 121 14.44 -0.53 -4.59
C LEU A 121 14.89 0.55 -5.57
N ALA A 122 13.93 1.30 -6.11
CA ALA A 122 14.15 2.38 -7.05
C ALA A 122 13.36 3.63 -6.60
N PRO A 123 13.84 4.85 -6.88
CA PRO A 123 15.07 5.17 -7.62
C PRO A 123 16.35 4.92 -6.81
N HIS A 124 16.26 4.97 -5.48
CA HIS A 124 17.37 4.69 -4.57
C HIS A 124 16.93 3.72 -3.48
N PRO A 125 17.76 2.71 -3.16
CA PRO A 125 17.52 1.80 -2.06
C PRO A 125 17.27 2.54 -0.76
N ARG A 126 16.11 2.32 -0.14
CA ARG A 126 15.77 2.89 1.17
C ARG A 126 14.94 1.91 1.98
N PHE A 127 15.36 1.70 3.22
CA PHE A 127 14.61 0.87 4.15
C PHE A 127 13.67 1.73 4.99
N TYR A 128 12.45 1.22 5.17
CA TYR A 128 11.42 1.78 6.02
C TYR A 128 11.06 0.72 7.06
N TRP A 129 11.25 1.05 8.33
CA TRP A 129 10.81 0.20 9.44
C TRP A 129 9.30 -0.03 9.40
N LEU A 130 8.56 1.02 9.07
CA LEU A 130 7.11 1.01 8.96
C LEU A 130 6.71 1.90 7.77
N TYR A 131 6.15 1.30 6.74
CA TYR A 131 5.66 2.00 5.55
C TYR A 131 4.17 1.79 5.40
N GLN A 132 3.42 2.89 5.22
CA GLN A 132 1.98 2.92 4.99
C GLN A 132 1.68 3.66 3.69
#